data_AF-Q9HNR7-F1
#
_entry.id   AF-Q9HNR7-F1
#
_cell.length_a   1.000
_cell.length_b   1.000
_cell.length_c   1.000
_cell.angle_alpha   90.00
_cell.angle_beta   90.00
_cell.angle_gamma   90.00
#
_symmetry.space_group_name_H-M   'P 1'
#
loop_
_entity.id
_entity.type
_entity.pdbx_description
1 polymer ?
#
loop_
_entity_poly.entity_id
_entity_poly.type
_entity_poly.pdbx_seq_one_letter_code
_entity_poly.pdbx_strand_id
1 'polypeptide(L)'
;MIIQILVAIISGFFGALLNEYLISPIRGFRNTRLKISKDLVKYGDVIGNPGSPEVSQISEAKTELRTDAAKLHAIRDELPRPIFHLPYILPSEEEIESAEKSLIRLSNTVQGIDIDSKDDVELANSDRQEVRDGLGLSG
;
A
#
# COMPACT_ATOMS: atom_id res chain seq x y z
N MET A 1 22.79 -37.27 -21.09
CA MET A 1 23.66 -36.10 -20.78
C MET A 1 23.22 -34.83 -21.51
N ILE A 2 23.26 -34.75 -22.86
CA ILE A 2 22.87 -33.51 -23.59
C ILE A 2 21.41 -33.08 -23.32
N ILE A 3 20.46 -34.03 -23.35
CA ILE A 3 19.04 -33.73 -23.07
C ILE A 3 18.85 -33.19 -21.65
N GLN A 4 19.56 -33.74 -20.65
CA GLN A 4 19.46 -33.28 -19.26
C GLN A 4 19.99 -31.86 -19.09
N ILE A 5 21.08 -31.52 -19.80
CA ILE A 5 21.63 -30.16 -19.81
C ILE A 5 20.63 -29.19 -20.43
N LEU A 6 20.01 -29.55 -21.56
CA LEU A 6 18.98 -28.71 -22.21
C LEU A 6 17.75 -28.51 -21.31
N VAL A 7 17.27 -29.57 -20.65
CA VAL A 7 16.15 -29.48 -19.69
C VAL A 7 16.51 -28.56 -18.52
N ALA A 8 17.73 -28.65 -18.00
CA ALA A 8 18.19 -27.78 -16.90
C ALA A 8 18.24 -26.30 -17.32
N ILE A 9 18.74 -26.00 -18.52
CA ILE A 9 18.79 -24.63 -19.06
C ILE A 9 17.38 -24.06 -19.23
N ILE A 10 16.48 -24.83 -19.85
CA ILE A 10 15.08 -24.42 -20.07
C ILE A 10 14.38 -24.18 -18.72
N SER A 11 14.56 -25.10 -17.76
CA SER A 11 13.96 -24.97 -16.43
C SER A 11 14.49 -23.75 -15.67
N GLY A 12 15.78 -23.46 -15.77
CA GLY A 12 16.39 -22.26 -15.18
C GLY A 12 15.83 -20.97 -15.79
N PHE A 13 15.67 -20.94 -17.11
CA PHE A 13 15.07 -19.81 -17.82
C PHE A 13 13.61 -19.57 -17.40
N PHE A 14 12.78 -20.61 -17.35
CA PHE A 14 11.42 -20.51 -16.86
C PHE A 14 11.35 -20.07 -15.39
N GLY A 15 12.24 -20.57 -14.54
CA GLY A 15 12.34 -20.14 -13.15
C GLY A 15 12.66 -18.65 -12.99
N ALA A 16 13.60 -18.14 -13.80
CA ALA A 16 13.95 -16.72 -13.82
C ALA A 16 12.76 -15.85 -14.27
N LEU A 17 12.04 -16.27 -15.32
CA LEU A 17 10.83 -15.58 -15.78
C LEU A 17 9.74 -15.55 -14.71
N LEU A 18 9.46 -16.67 -14.04
CA LEU A 18 8.48 -16.70 -12.95
C LEU A 18 8.88 -15.77 -11.80
N ASN A 19 10.17 -15.73 -11.47
CA ASN A 19 10.66 -14.84 -10.42
C ASN A 19 10.47 -13.36 -10.78
N GLU A 20 10.83 -12.98 -12.00
CA GLU A 20 10.75 -11.59 -12.46
C GLU A 20 9.29 -11.13 -12.63
N TYR A 21 8.45 -11.95 -13.25
CA TYR A 21 7.08 -11.55 -13.60
C TYR A 21 6.08 -11.76 -12.48
N LEU A 22 6.24 -12.74 -11.59
CA LEU A 22 5.24 -13.02 -10.55
C LEU A 22 5.78 -12.73 -9.15
N ILE A 23 6.94 -13.27 -8.82
CA ILE A 23 7.42 -13.27 -7.43
C ILE A 23 7.90 -11.87 -7.02
N SER A 24 8.67 -11.20 -7.86
CA SER A 24 9.23 -9.87 -7.57
C SER A 24 8.12 -8.83 -7.37
N PRO A 25 7.10 -8.70 -8.26
CA PRO A 25 6.01 -7.75 -8.07
C PRO A 25 5.19 -8.04 -6.80
N ILE A 26 4.88 -9.31 -6.51
CA ILE A 26 4.16 -9.68 -5.27
C ILE A 26 4.96 -9.30 -4.03
N ARG A 27 6.28 -9.52 -4.01
CA ARG A 27 7.14 -9.10 -2.90
C ARG A 27 7.17 -7.58 -2.77
N GLY A 28 7.27 -6.86 -3.88
CA GLY A 28 7.19 -5.40 -3.93
C GLY A 28 5.90 -4.90 -3.28
N PHE A 29 4.75 -5.46 -3.68
CA PHE A 29 3.47 -5.13 -3.08
C PHE A 29 3.43 -5.40 -1.58
N ARG A 30 3.87 -6.59 -1.13
CA ARG A 30 3.88 -6.94 0.30
C ARG A 30 4.74 -5.98 1.13
N ASN A 31 5.88 -5.56 0.59
CA ASN A 31 6.76 -4.60 1.26
C ASN A 31 6.11 -3.21 1.34
N THR A 32 5.51 -2.74 0.24
CA THR A 32 4.77 -1.47 0.22
C THR A 32 3.60 -1.50 1.20
N ARG A 33 2.78 -2.55 1.19
CA ARG A 33 1.70 -2.78 2.14
C ARG A 33 2.18 -2.74 3.59
N LEU A 34 3.30 -3.40 3.89
CA LEU A 34 3.88 -3.39 5.24
C LEU A 34 4.37 -1.99 5.63
N LYS A 35 4.96 -1.23 4.71
CA LYS A 35 5.39 0.16 4.95
C LYS A 35 4.18 1.03 5.28
N ILE A 36 3.15 1.00 4.43
CA ILE A 36 1.90 1.75 4.65
C ILE A 36 1.29 1.40 6.01
N SER A 37 1.20 0.11 6.34
CA SER A 37 0.69 -0.31 7.65
C SER A 37 1.48 0.28 8.82
N LYS A 38 2.81 0.39 8.70
CA LYS A 38 3.64 0.99 9.75
C LYS A 38 3.44 2.49 9.84
N ASP A 39 3.34 3.16 8.70
CA ASP A 39 3.19 4.61 8.63
C ASP A 39 1.82 5.05 9.15
N LEU A 40 0.74 4.30 8.85
CA LEU A 40 -0.58 4.53 9.44
C LEU A 40 -0.61 4.37 10.97
N VAL A 41 0.23 3.50 11.53
CA VAL A 41 0.38 3.34 12.99
C VAL A 41 1.23 4.48 13.54
N LYS A 42 2.38 4.78 12.90
CA LYS A 42 3.31 5.84 13.31
C LYS A 42 2.62 7.20 13.38
N TYR A 43 1.80 7.52 12.39
CA TYR A 43 1.06 8.78 12.32
C TYR A 43 -0.36 8.68 12.88
N GLY A 44 -0.69 7.60 13.60
CA GLY A 44 -2.02 7.40 14.18
C GLY A 44 -2.45 8.54 15.10
N ASP A 45 -1.51 9.10 15.85
CA ASP A 45 -1.74 10.26 16.73
C ASP A 45 -1.91 11.57 15.96
N VAL A 46 -1.51 11.65 14.69
CA VAL A 46 -1.77 12.82 13.84
C VAL A 46 -3.10 12.65 13.09
N ILE A 47 -3.45 11.41 12.76
CA ILE A 47 -4.61 11.06 11.94
C ILE A 47 -5.91 11.01 12.74
N GLY A 48 -5.93 10.23 13.83
CA GLY A 48 -7.18 9.76 14.43
C GLY A 48 -7.41 10.18 15.87
N ASN A 49 -6.37 10.67 16.54
CA ASN A 49 -6.44 11.27 17.86
C ASN A 49 -5.40 12.40 17.97
N PRO A 50 -5.51 13.44 17.11
CA PRO A 50 -4.63 14.59 17.19
C PRO A 50 -4.76 15.19 18.59
N GLY A 51 -3.71 15.08 19.39
CA GLY A 51 -3.52 15.92 20.56
C GLY A 51 -3.17 17.33 20.10
N SER A 52 -2.00 17.86 20.51
CA SER A 52 -1.37 18.99 19.82
C SER A 52 -0.14 18.50 19.04
N PRO A 53 -0.31 17.82 17.90
CA PRO A 53 0.83 17.42 17.09
C PRO A 53 1.61 18.64 16.61
N GLU A 54 2.93 18.54 16.59
CA GLU A 54 3.76 19.62 16.07
C GLU A 54 3.53 19.79 14.56
N VAL A 55 3.62 21.01 14.05
CA VAL A 55 3.50 21.31 12.61
C VAL A 55 4.49 20.48 11.77
N SER A 56 5.66 20.18 12.33
CA SER A 56 6.67 19.29 11.75
C SER A 56 6.12 17.87 11.52
N GLN A 57 5.43 17.30 12.50
CA GLN A 57 4.85 15.96 12.46
C GLN A 57 3.69 15.88 11.46
N ILE A 58 2.86 16.94 11.38
CA ILE A 58 1.77 17.05 10.39
C ILE A 58 2.36 17.06 8.97
N SER A 59 3.37 17.88 8.73
CA SER A 59 4.04 17.99 7.43
C SER A 59 4.72 16.68 7.02
N GLU A 60 5.37 16.01 7.97
CA GLU A 60 5.98 14.69 7.76
C GLU A 60 4.93 13.65 7.40
N ALA A 61 3.85 13.54 8.19
CA ALA A 61 2.75 12.60 7.96
C ALA A 61 2.11 12.80 6.59
N LYS A 62 1.79 14.05 6.22
CA LYS A 62 1.28 14.39 4.89
C LYS A 62 2.21 13.87 3.79
N THR A 63 3.50 14.16 3.91
CA THR A 63 4.49 13.83 2.88
C THR A 63 4.65 12.31 2.72
N GLU A 64 4.71 11.58 3.83
CA GLU A 64 4.81 10.12 3.80
C GLU A 64 3.54 9.47 3.25
N LEU A 65 2.34 9.91 3.68
CA LEU A 65 1.08 9.39 3.15
C LEU A 65 0.94 9.62 1.64
N ARG A 66 1.38 10.79 1.15
CA ARG A 66 1.39 11.09 -0.29
C ARG A 66 2.39 10.22 -1.05
N THR A 67 3.55 9.97 -0.43
CA THR A 67 4.60 9.09 -0.98
C THR A 67 4.12 7.64 -1.03
N ASP A 68 3.42 7.20 0.00
CA ASP A 68 2.81 5.89 0.10
C ASP A 68 1.74 5.68 -0.97
N ALA A 69 0.87 6.67 -1.22
CA ALA A 69 -0.08 6.64 -2.32
C ALA A 69 0.63 6.50 -3.68
N ALA A 70 1.68 7.28 -3.93
CA ALA A 70 2.44 7.22 -5.19
C ALA A 70 3.11 5.85 -5.39
N LYS A 71 3.66 5.26 -4.32
CA LYS A 71 4.24 3.91 -4.35
C LYS A 71 3.17 2.84 -4.59
N LEU A 72 2.00 3.01 -4.00
CA LEU A 72 0.88 2.07 -4.19
C LEU A 72 0.34 2.13 -5.63
N HIS A 73 0.27 3.33 -6.22
CA HIS A 73 -0.05 3.52 -7.63
C HIS A 73 0.94 2.80 -8.54
N ALA A 74 2.24 3.05 -8.34
CA ALA A 74 3.30 2.45 -9.15
C ALA A 74 3.28 0.92 -9.06
N ILE A 75 3.16 0.36 -7.84
CA ILE A 75 3.14 -1.10 -7.69
C ILE A 75 1.88 -1.73 -8.28
N ARG A 76 0.72 -1.05 -8.22
CA ARG A 76 -0.51 -1.52 -8.87
C ARG A 76 -0.30 -1.66 -10.38
N ASP A 77 0.33 -0.67 -11.00
CA ASP A 77 0.57 -0.67 -12.45
C ASP A 77 1.65 -1.70 -12.87
N GLU A 78 2.57 -2.04 -11.97
CA GLU A 78 3.59 -3.09 -12.19
C GLU A 78 3.07 -4.52 -11.95
N LEU A 79 1.98 -4.68 -11.21
CA LEU A 79 1.40 -6.00 -10.93
C LEU A 79 0.78 -6.59 -12.21
N PRO A 80 1.14 -7.83 -12.58
CA PRO A 80 0.50 -8.48 -13.71
C PRO A 80 -0.99 -8.71 -13.42
N ARG A 81 -1.85 -8.27 -14.33
CA ARG A 81 -3.31 -8.41 -14.23
C ARG A 81 -3.79 -9.82 -13.84
N PRO A 82 -3.22 -10.93 -14.37
CA PRO A 82 -3.64 -12.26 -13.98
C PRO A 82 -3.52 -12.56 -12.47
N ILE A 83 -2.63 -11.87 -11.74
CA ILE A 83 -2.44 -12.10 -10.31
C ILE A 83 -3.62 -11.57 -9.50
N PHE A 84 -4.33 -10.52 -9.94
CA PHE A 84 -5.53 -10.04 -9.27
C PHE A 84 -6.67 -11.07 -9.24
N HIS A 85 -6.63 -12.08 -10.12
CA HIS A 85 -7.57 -13.19 -10.12
C HIS A 85 -7.17 -14.34 -9.18
N LEU A 86 -6.03 -14.24 -8.48
CA LEU A 86 -5.61 -15.21 -7.47
C LEU A 86 -6.14 -14.78 -6.11
N PRO A 87 -7.33 -15.28 -5.68
CA PRO A 87 -7.88 -14.91 -4.39
C PRO A 87 -6.89 -15.27 -3.28
N TYR A 88 -6.90 -14.48 -2.21
CA TYR A 88 -6.06 -14.65 -1.00
C TYR A 88 -4.57 -14.29 -1.16
N ILE A 89 -4.06 -13.99 -2.37
CA ILE A 89 -2.66 -13.56 -2.55
C ILE A 89 -2.53 -12.05 -2.48
N LEU A 90 -3.42 -11.35 -3.17
CA LEU A 90 -3.51 -9.89 -3.24
C LEU A 90 -4.98 -9.46 -3.10
N PRO A 91 -5.24 -8.25 -2.56
CA PRO A 91 -6.51 -7.58 -2.81
C PRO A 91 -6.73 -7.38 -4.31
N SER A 92 -7.97 -7.17 -4.69
CA SER A 92 -8.35 -6.80 -6.06
C SER A 92 -7.74 -5.46 -6.48
N GLU A 93 -7.66 -5.24 -7.79
CA GLU A 93 -7.17 -3.97 -8.36
C GLU A 93 -7.98 -2.77 -7.85
N GLU A 94 -9.30 -2.92 -7.74
CA GLU A 94 -10.22 -1.90 -7.25
C GLU A 94 -10.00 -1.58 -5.76
N GLU A 95 -9.75 -2.59 -4.94
CA GLU A 95 -9.43 -2.40 -3.51
C GLU A 95 -8.12 -1.62 -3.33
N ILE A 96 -7.10 -1.94 -4.13
CA ILE A 96 -5.82 -1.23 -4.11
C ILE A 96 -5.99 0.22 -4.60
N GLU A 97 -6.75 0.44 -5.66
CA GLU A 97 -7.08 1.79 -6.14
C GLU A 97 -7.86 2.60 -5.10
N SER A 98 -8.80 1.96 -4.39
CA SER A 98 -9.53 2.60 -3.31
C SER A 98 -8.61 3.00 -2.16
N ALA A 99 -7.69 2.11 -1.76
CA ALA A 99 -6.68 2.41 -0.75
C ALA A 99 -5.74 3.55 -1.18
N GLU A 100 -5.34 3.60 -2.45
CA GLU A 100 -4.55 4.71 -3.01
C GLU A 100 -5.30 6.03 -2.85
N LYS A 101 -6.55 6.11 -3.33
CA LYS A 101 -7.38 7.32 -3.23
C LYS A 101 -7.57 7.75 -1.77
N SER A 102 -7.77 6.79 -0.87
CA SER A 102 -7.95 7.03 0.56
C SER A 102 -6.66 7.56 1.20
N LEU A 103 -5.48 7.08 0.83
CA LEU A 103 -4.19 7.66 1.26
C LEU A 103 -4.04 9.11 0.79
N ILE A 104 -4.48 9.43 -0.42
CA ILE A 104 -4.46 10.81 -0.93
C ILE A 104 -5.38 11.69 -0.11
N ARG A 105 -6.63 11.27 0.12
CA ARG A 105 -7.58 12.01 0.96
C ARG A 105 -7.03 12.20 2.36
N LEU A 106 -6.53 11.13 2.99
CA LEU A 106 -5.92 11.16 4.31
C LEU A 106 -4.76 12.15 4.39
N SER A 107 -3.90 12.20 3.37
CA SER A 107 -2.79 13.17 3.33
C SER A 107 -3.26 14.62 3.28
N ASN A 108 -4.40 14.89 2.63
CA ASN A 108 -4.99 16.23 2.58
C ASN A 108 -5.71 16.56 3.89
N THR A 109 -6.46 15.61 4.44
CA THR A 109 -7.18 15.76 5.71
C THR A 109 -6.20 16.05 6.84
N VAL A 110 -5.08 15.31 6.94
CA VAL A 110 -4.03 15.58 7.94
C VAL A 110 -3.47 17.00 7.84
N GLN A 111 -3.34 17.56 6.63
CA GLN A 111 -2.86 18.94 6.46
C GLN A 111 -3.84 20.00 6.97
N GLY A 112 -5.14 19.73 6.82
CA GLY A 112 -6.21 20.66 7.14
C GLY A 112 -6.99 20.32 8.39
N ILE A 113 -6.54 19.34 9.18
CA ILE A 113 -7.30 18.81 10.31
C ILE A 113 -7.42 19.92 11.36
N ASP A 114 -8.66 20.34 11.62
CA ASP A 114 -8.95 21.09 12.82
C ASP A 114 -9.12 20.10 13.96
N ILE A 115 -8.22 20.17 14.93
CA ILE A 115 -8.12 19.21 16.03
C ILE A 115 -9.37 19.25 16.91
N ASP A 116 -10.05 20.40 16.95
CA ASP A 116 -11.29 20.59 17.71
C ASP A 116 -12.53 20.18 16.89
N SER A 117 -12.37 19.85 15.60
CA SER A 117 -13.43 19.39 14.70
C SER A 117 -13.55 17.86 14.75
N LYS A 118 -14.61 17.38 15.40
CA LYS A 118 -14.94 15.95 15.43
C LYS A 118 -15.15 15.36 14.04
N ASP A 119 -15.73 16.14 13.13
CA ASP A 119 -16.06 15.69 11.78
C ASP A 119 -14.79 15.39 10.97
N ASP A 120 -13.74 16.22 11.11
CA ASP A 120 -12.48 16.02 10.41
C ASP A 120 -11.71 14.81 10.94
N VAL A 121 -11.76 14.58 12.27
CA VAL A 121 -11.16 13.41 12.92
C VAL A 121 -11.90 12.13 12.56
N GLU A 122 -13.23 12.15 12.48
CA GLU A 122 -14.03 11.01 12.02
C GLU A 122 -13.75 10.68 10.56
N LEU A 123 -13.66 11.70 9.69
CA LEU A 123 -13.31 11.52 8.28
C LEU A 123 -11.91 10.91 8.11
N ALA A 124 -10.91 11.41 8.85
CA ALA A 124 -9.55 10.88 8.81
C ALA A 124 -9.48 9.42 9.29
N ASN A 125 -10.26 9.07 10.32
CA ASN A 125 -10.35 7.68 10.78
C ASN A 125 -11.06 6.77 9.77
N SER A 126 -12.10 7.26 9.10
CA SER A 126 -12.78 6.55 8.01
C SER A 126 -11.83 6.29 6.85
N ASP A 127 -11.13 7.32 6.37
CA ASP A 127 -10.13 7.19 5.30
C ASP A 127 -9.02 6.21 5.70
N ARG A 128 -8.52 6.29 6.94
CA ARG A 128 -7.54 5.33 7.46
C ARG A 128 -8.07 3.90 7.42
N GLN A 129 -9.34 3.69 7.77
CA GLN A 129 -9.97 2.38 7.75
C GLN A 129 -10.12 1.85 6.32
N GLU A 130 -10.54 2.69 5.37
CA GLU A 130 -10.62 2.33 3.95
C GLU A 130 -9.25 1.91 3.38
N VAL A 131 -8.16 2.59 3.76
CA VAL A 131 -6.80 2.15 3.39
C VAL A 131 -6.51 0.77 3.95
N ARG A 132 -6.88 0.50 5.20
CA ARG A 132 -6.65 -0.82 5.81
C ARG A 132 -7.45 -1.91 5.12
N ASP A 133 -8.72 -1.67 4.83
CA ASP A 133 -9.60 -2.61 4.15
C ASP A 133 -9.11 -2.90 2.74
N GLY A 134 -8.81 -1.86 1.94
CA GLY A 134 -8.32 -2.02 0.57
C GLY A 134 -6.95 -2.69 0.46
N LEU A 135 -6.18 -2.71 1.54
CA LEU A 135 -4.90 -3.44 1.62
C LEU A 135 -5.02 -4.79 2.35
N GLY A 136 -6.22 -5.21 2.74
CA GLY A 136 -6.43 -6.44 3.52
C GLY A 136 -5.67 -6.45 4.86
N LEU A 137 -5.55 -5.29 5.51
CA LEU A 137 -4.92 -5.09 6.82
C LEU A 137 -5.93 -5.15 7.98
N SER A 138 -7.21 -5.30 7.66
CA SER A 138 -8.31 -5.42 8.61
C SER A 138 -8.56 -6.88 8.92
N GLY A 139 -8.14 -7.30 10.11
CA GLY A 139 -8.34 -8.63 10.69
C GLY A 139 -8.49 -8.50 12.19
#